data_AF-A0A1B6FPE0-F1
#
_entry.id   AF-A0A1B6FPE0-F1
#
_cell.length_a   1.000
_cell.length_b   1.000
_cell.length_c   1.000
_cell.angle_alpha   90.00
_cell.angle_beta   90.00
_cell.angle_gamma   90.00
#
_symmetry.space_group_name_H-M   'P 1'
#
loop_
_entity.id
_entity.type
_entity.pdbx_description
1 polymer ?
#
loop_
_entity_poly.entity_id
_entity_poly.type
_entity_poly.pdbx_seq_one_letter_code
_entity_poly.pdbx_strand_id
1 'polypeptide(L)'
;CQLCEFPDKCDYPDQNSGYEGALRCLAVGGGDVAFTKVIFVKKFFGMAYGTQPAAQSNYNPDDYSYLCPDATKKPVRGEPCVWAARPWQGYMTTEKDQEQVTVLRDAIAKLNALGESSHADWISSVLALNNKTLTRDNKGPYTPHQYLTKAKYEDVIERDVLEPRRMVRMCVTSEVEE
;
A
#
# COMPACT_ATOMS: atom_id res chain seq x y z
N CYS A 1 -15.89 -14.00 9.67
CA CYS A 1 -17.00 -13.28 9.04
C CYS A 1 -18.03 -12.71 10.02
N GLN A 2 -18.01 -13.09 11.32
CA GLN A 2 -19.06 -12.71 12.28
C GLN A 2 -19.31 -11.19 12.43
N LEU A 3 -18.27 -10.36 12.24
CA LEU A 3 -18.36 -8.89 12.34
C LEU A 3 -18.58 -8.20 10.98
N CYS A 4 -18.68 -8.96 9.89
CA CYS A 4 -19.08 -8.43 8.59
C CYS A 4 -20.54 -7.96 8.64
N GLU A 5 -20.95 -7.06 7.74
CA GLU A 5 -22.35 -6.63 7.63
C GLU A 5 -23.26 -7.83 7.32
N PHE A 6 -22.80 -8.74 6.46
CA PHE A 6 -23.48 -9.99 6.13
C PHE A 6 -22.58 -11.20 6.45
N PRO A 7 -22.60 -11.71 7.69
CA PRO A 7 -21.71 -12.79 8.13
C PRO A 7 -21.79 -14.06 7.28
N ASP A 8 -22.97 -14.41 6.79
CA ASP A 8 -23.20 -15.62 5.99
C ASP A 8 -22.65 -15.49 4.56
N LYS A 9 -22.52 -14.26 4.05
CA LYS A 9 -21.98 -13.99 2.70
C LYS A 9 -20.47 -13.83 2.72
N CYS A 10 -19.97 -13.03 3.67
CA CYS A 10 -18.54 -12.76 3.86
C CYS A 10 -17.80 -12.35 2.57
N ASP A 11 -18.43 -11.51 1.75
CA ASP A 11 -17.92 -11.11 0.45
C ASP A 11 -18.33 -9.67 0.13
N TYR A 12 -17.62 -9.05 -0.80
CA TYR A 12 -17.89 -7.69 -1.22
C TYR A 12 -19.23 -7.57 -2.01
N PRO A 13 -19.84 -6.38 -2.04
CA PRO A 13 -19.60 -5.25 -1.12
C PRO A 13 -20.13 -5.55 0.29
N ASP A 14 -19.44 -5.04 1.31
CA ASP A 14 -19.80 -5.17 2.73
C ASP A 14 -19.32 -3.91 3.47
N GLN A 15 -20.22 -3.26 4.22
CA GLN A 15 -19.94 -1.97 4.88
C GLN A 15 -18.87 -2.06 5.97
N ASN A 16 -18.61 -3.24 6.53
CA ASN A 16 -17.60 -3.47 7.57
C ASN A 16 -16.28 -4.01 6.97
N SER A 17 -16.13 -3.99 5.65
CA SER A 17 -14.96 -4.49 4.92
C SER A 17 -14.16 -3.38 4.22
N GLY A 18 -12.95 -3.71 3.78
CA GLY A 18 -12.05 -2.74 3.14
C GLY A 18 -11.50 -1.69 4.10
N TYR A 19 -10.81 -0.67 3.57
CA TYR A 19 -10.05 0.27 4.40
C TYR A 19 -10.91 1.13 5.33
N GLU A 20 -12.06 1.61 4.83
CA GLU A 20 -12.99 2.44 5.61
C GLU A 20 -13.95 1.58 6.43
N GLY A 21 -14.44 0.48 5.86
CA GLY A 21 -15.36 -0.42 6.57
C GLY A 21 -14.72 -1.11 7.77
N ALA A 22 -13.42 -1.40 7.74
CA ALA A 22 -12.71 -1.89 8.93
C ALA A 22 -12.78 -0.89 10.10
N LEU A 23 -12.72 0.42 9.84
CA LEU A 23 -12.88 1.47 10.87
C LEU A 23 -14.33 1.60 11.33
N ARG A 24 -15.30 1.42 10.42
CA ARG A 24 -16.72 1.29 10.79
C ARG A 24 -16.95 0.08 11.70
N CYS A 25 -16.35 -1.07 11.39
CA CYS A 25 -16.41 -2.27 12.21
C CYS A 25 -15.88 -2.02 13.64
N LEU A 26 -14.76 -1.31 13.76
CA LEU A 26 -14.21 -0.86 15.04
C LEU A 26 -15.14 0.11 15.79
N ALA A 27 -15.74 1.08 15.08
CA ALA A 27 -16.53 2.13 15.71
C ALA A 27 -17.94 1.68 16.13
N VAL A 28 -18.59 0.84 15.32
CA VAL A 28 -20.01 0.46 15.51
C VAL A 28 -20.31 -1.02 15.24
N GLY A 29 -19.37 -1.78 14.66
CA GLY A 29 -19.56 -3.19 14.33
C GLY A 29 -19.12 -4.17 15.43
N GLY A 30 -18.65 -3.67 16.57
CA GLY A 30 -18.23 -4.49 17.71
C GLY A 30 -16.81 -5.06 17.60
N GLY A 31 -15.98 -4.54 16.69
CA GLY A 31 -14.57 -4.91 16.62
C GLY A 31 -13.72 -4.15 17.65
N ASP A 32 -12.71 -4.81 18.22
CA ASP A 32 -11.77 -4.18 19.17
C ASP A 32 -10.52 -3.58 18.48
N VAL A 33 -10.21 -4.06 17.27
CA VAL A 33 -9.03 -3.65 16.49
C VAL A 33 -9.37 -3.62 15.00
N ALA A 34 -8.84 -2.62 14.29
CA ALA A 34 -8.94 -2.52 12.83
C ALA A 34 -7.56 -2.43 12.18
N PHE A 35 -7.33 -3.27 11.17
CA PHE A 35 -6.17 -3.18 10.30
C PHE A 35 -6.54 -2.39 9.03
N THR A 36 -5.97 -1.19 8.88
CA THR A 36 -6.20 -0.32 7.72
C THR A 36 -4.95 0.54 7.46
N LYS A 37 -5.05 1.53 6.58
CA LYS A 37 -3.96 2.46 6.25
C LYS A 37 -4.26 3.89 6.70
N VAL A 38 -3.20 4.61 7.05
CA VAL A 38 -3.24 5.97 7.63
C VAL A 38 -4.14 6.94 6.89
N ILE A 39 -4.14 6.93 5.55
CA ILE A 39 -5.01 7.82 4.76
C ILE A 39 -6.50 7.61 5.04
N PHE A 40 -6.94 6.36 5.26
CA PHE A 40 -8.34 6.07 5.59
C PHE A 40 -8.67 6.36 7.05
N VAL A 41 -7.70 6.22 7.97
CA VAL A 41 -7.86 6.67 9.36
C VAL A 41 -8.10 8.19 9.38
N LYS A 42 -7.26 8.94 8.67
CA LYS A 42 -7.41 10.40 8.57
C LYS A 42 -8.74 10.80 7.94
N LYS A 43 -9.11 10.16 6.83
CA LYS A 43 -10.40 10.38 6.17
C LYS A 43 -11.59 10.10 7.12
N PHE A 44 -11.60 8.94 7.78
CA PHE A 44 -12.70 8.48 8.62
C PHE A 44 -12.94 9.40 9.83
N PHE A 45 -11.88 9.92 10.44
CA PHE A 45 -11.96 10.85 11.58
C PHE A 45 -11.94 12.32 11.17
N GLY A 46 -12.15 12.63 9.89
CA GLY A 46 -12.29 14.02 9.44
C GLY A 46 -11.02 14.86 9.51
N MET A 47 -9.86 14.24 9.32
CA MET A 47 -8.55 14.91 9.33
C MET A 47 -8.01 15.08 7.91
N ALA A 48 -7.30 16.18 7.69
CA ALA A 48 -6.62 16.43 6.41
C ALA A 48 -5.46 15.44 6.17
N TYR A 49 -5.23 15.09 4.90
CA TYR A 49 -4.11 14.26 4.48
C TYR A 49 -3.63 14.60 3.07
N GLY A 50 -2.34 14.94 2.95
CA GLY A 50 -1.79 15.41 1.67
C GLY A 50 -2.54 16.66 1.20
N THR A 51 -3.11 16.61 0.00
CA THR A 51 -3.93 17.69 -0.57
C THR A 51 -5.42 17.55 -0.25
N GLN A 52 -5.83 16.48 0.45
CA GLN A 52 -7.24 16.25 0.79
C GLN A 52 -7.61 17.00 2.08
N PRO A 53 -8.60 17.90 2.04
CA PRO A 53 -9.03 18.65 3.22
C PRO A 53 -9.74 17.74 4.23
N ALA A 54 -9.82 18.23 5.47
CA ALA A 54 -10.65 17.63 6.50
C ALA A 54 -12.14 17.67 6.08
N ALA A 55 -12.87 16.58 6.34
CA ALA A 55 -14.32 16.52 6.19
C ALA A 55 -14.96 16.33 7.57
N GLN A 56 -16.25 16.65 7.71
CA GLN A 56 -16.95 16.38 8.96
C GLN A 56 -17.00 14.88 9.23
N SER A 57 -16.69 14.48 10.46
CA SER A 57 -16.85 13.11 10.95
C SER A 57 -17.70 13.10 12.20
N ASN A 58 -18.50 12.03 12.36
CA ASN A 58 -19.27 11.77 13.57
C ASN A 58 -18.45 11.01 14.62
N TYR A 59 -17.20 10.65 14.31
CA TYR A 59 -16.33 9.89 15.20
C TYR A 59 -15.20 10.77 15.70
N ASN A 60 -15.01 10.82 17.01
CA ASN A 60 -13.94 11.60 17.62
C ASN A 60 -12.62 10.81 17.59
N PRO A 61 -11.54 11.29 16.93
CA PRO A 61 -10.26 10.58 16.90
C PRO A 61 -9.62 10.39 18.29
N ASP A 62 -9.99 11.20 19.28
CA ASP A 62 -9.43 11.12 20.63
C ASP A 62 -9.92 9.88 21.41
N ASP A 63 -10.98 9.22 20.93
CA ASP A 63 -11.48 7.95 21.48
C ASP A 63 -10.71 6.72 20.95
N TYR A 64 -9.76 6.94 20.03
CA TYR A 64 -9.04 5.87 19.34
C TYR A 64 -7.53 6.05 19.44
N SER A 65 -6.78 4.99 19.17
CA SER A 65 -5.31 5.01 19.18
C SER A 65 -4.75 4.06 18.13
N TYR A 66 -3.57 4.39 17.62
CA TYR A 66 -2.74 3.44 16.90
C TYR A 66 -2.12 2.45 17.89
N LEU A 67 -2.13 1.17 17.57
CA LEU A 67 -1.35 0.14 18.26
C LEU A 67 0.02 0.00 17.57
N CYS A 68 1.08 0.32 18.29
CA CYS A 68 2.43 0.34 17.76
C CYS A 68 3.11 -1.04 17.84
N PRO A 69 4.16 -1.29 17.03
CA PRO A 69 4.92 -2.55 17.08
C PRO A 69 5.57 -2.85 18.44
N ASP A 70 5.84 -1.82 19.24
CA ASP A 70 6.38 -1.92 20.60
C ASP A 70 5.29 -2.12 21.67
N ALA A 71 4.08 -2.50 21.25
CA ALA A 71 2.88 -2.66 22.08
C ALA A 71 2.39 -1.38 22.79
N THR A 72 2.92 -0.20 22.44
CA THR A 72 2.42 1.07 22.96
C THR A 72 1.21 1.56 22.16
N LYS A 73 0.43 2.47 22.77
CA LYS A 73 -0.65 3.21 22.10
C LYS A 73 -0.19 4.62 21.77
N LYS A 74 -0.45 5.09 20.55
CA LYS A 74 -0.25 6.49 20.15
C LYS A 74 -1.57 7.14 19.72
N PRO A 75 -1.79 8.42 20.03
CA PRO A 75 -3.02 9.11 19.68
C PRO A 75 -3.17 9.20 18.16
N VAL A 76 -4.42 9.12 17.67
CA VAL A 76 -4.71 9.18 16.23
C VAL A 76 -4.31 10.52 15.60
N ARG A 77 -4.38 11.62 16.36
CA ARG A 77 -3.95 12.95 15.93
C ARG A 77 -2.43 13.12 15.78
N GLY A 78 -1.65 12.22 16.39
CA GLY A 78 -0.19 12.25 16.36
C GLY A 78 0.40 11.59 15.11
N GLU A 79 1.73 11.44 15.13
CA GLU A 79 2.43 10.69 14.11
C GLU A 79 2.07 9.19 14.19
N PRO A 80 1.58 8.57 13.10
CA PRO A 80 1.22 7.16 13.11
C PRO A 80 2.45 6.28 13.34
N CYS A 81 2.27 5.21 14.12
CA CYS A 81 3.22 4.11 14.19
C CYS A 81 2.73 2.97 13.28
N VAL A 82 3.54 2.60 12.28
CA VAL A 82 3.19 1.58 11.29
C VAL A 82 4.06 0.35 11.45
N TRP A 83 3.45 -0.82 11.24
CA TRP A 83 4.14 -2.11 11.33
C TRP A 83 4.89 -2.39 10.03
N ALA A 84 4.26 -2.10 8.90
CA ALA A 84 4.83 -2.13 7.56
C ALA A 84 4.14 -1.09 6.68
N ALA A 85 4.79 -0.72 5.58
CA ALA A 85 4.21 0.10 4.52
C ALA A 85 4.29 -0.67 3.20
N ARG A 86 3.22 -0.64 2.41
CA ARG A 86 3.31 -1.10 1.01
C ARG A 86 4.16 -0.07 0.24
N PRO A 87 5.35 -0.43 -0.25
CA PRO A 87 6.18 0.49 -1.00
C PRO A 87 5.52 0.87 -2.32
N TRP A 88 5.92 2.01 -2.88
CA TRP A 88 5.45 2.41 -4.20
C TRP A 88 6.03 1.47 -5.26
N GLN A 89 5.31 1.32 -6.37
CA GLN A 89 5.92 0.77 -7.58
C GLN A 89 7.00 1.70 -8.10
N GLY A 90 7.92 1.17 -8.90
CA GLY A 90 9.01 1.95 -9.47
C GLY A 90 9.71 1.23 -10.62
N TYR A 91 10.74 1.89 -11.13
CA TYR A 91 11.60 1.35 -12.18
C TYR A 91 12.90 0.84 -11.59
N MET A 92 13.43 -0.21 -12.19
CA MET A 92 14.71 -0.81 -11.82
C MET A 92 15.59 -0.86 -13.05
N THR A 93 16.90 -0.72 -12.85
CA THR A 93 17.90 -0.86 -13.89
C THR A 93 19.06 -1.69 -13.36
N THR A 94 19.92 -2.16 -14.26
CA THR A 94 21.11 -2.90 -13.86
C THR A 94 22.19 -1.97 -13.34
N GLU A 95 23.15 -2.49 -12.58
CA GLU A 95 24.29 -1.71 -12.07
C GLU A 95 25.13 -1.09 -13.21
N LYS A 96 25.11 -1.69 -14.40
CA LYS A 96 25.83 -1.17 -15.59
C LYS A 96 25.30 0.17 -16.06
N ASP A 97 24.04 0.48 -15.76
CA ASP A 97 23.36 1.69 -16.22
C ASP A 97 23.31 2.77 -15.12
N GLN A 98 24.06 2.61 -14.03
CA GLN A 98 24.01 3.50 -12.88
C GLN A 98 24.33 4.96 -13.25
N GLU A 99 25.26 5.18 -14.19
CA GLU A 99 25.61 6.52 -14.69
C GLU A 99 24.49 7.17 -15.51
N GLN A 100 23.59 6.35 -16.09
CA GLN A 100 22.47 6.81 -16.92
C GLN A 100 21.19 7.06 -16.11
N VAL A 101 21.15 6.73 -14.82
CA VAL A 101 19.94 6.81 -13.98
C VAL A 101 19.31 8.21 -14.01
N THR A 102 20.13 9.27 -13.97
CA THR A 102 19.62 10.64 -14.04
C THR A 102 18.93 10.93 -15.38
N VAL A 103 19.55 10.50 -16.49
CA VAL A 103 18.99 10.67 -17.84
C VAL A 103 17.69 9.87 -17.99
N LEU A 104 17.65 8.65 -17.46
CA LEU A 104 16.45 7.80 -17.46
C LEU A 104 15.31 8.43 -16.66
N ARG A 105 15.60 8.99 -15.48
CA ARG A 105 14.60 9.71 -14.66
C ARG A 105 14.01 10.89 -15.42
N ASP A 106 14.85 11.68 -16.07
CA ASP A 106 14.41 12.84 -16.87
C ASP A 106 13.57 12.41 -18.07
N ALA A 107 13.96 11.33 -18.76
CA ALA A 107 13.19 10.79 -19.88
C ALA A 107 11.81 10.30 -19.43
N ILE A 108 11.73 9.54 -18.33
CA ILE A 108 10.47 9.07 -17.75
C ILE A 108 9.58 10.24 -17.32
N ALA A 109 10.15 11.28 -16.72
CA ALA A 109 9.40 12.47 -16.32
C ALA A 109 8.81 13.22 -17.53
N LYS A 110 9.60 13.40 -18.60
CA LYS A 110 9.12 14.02 -19.85
C LYS A 110 8.04 13.19 -20.53
N LEU A 111 8.21 11.86 -20.58
CA LEU A 111 7.22 10.95 -21.15
C LEU A 111 5.91 10.97 -20.37
N ASN A 112 5.96 11.01 -19.04
CA ASN A 112 4.76 11.18 -18.22
C ASN A 112 4.03 12.49 -18.54
N ALA A 113 4.75 13.62 -18.59
CA ALA A 113 4.15 14.92 -18.89
C ALA A 113 3.54 14.97 -20.30
N LEU A 114 4.20 14.37 -21.29
CA LEU A 114 3.67 14.26 -22.65
C LEU A 114 2.41 13.41 -22.67
N GLY A 115 2.47 12.24 -22.05
CA GLY A 115 1.34 11.33 -22.04
C GLY A 115 0.13 11.90 -21.30
N GLU A 116 0.33 12.54 -20.13
CA GLU A 116 -0.76 13.17 -19.38
C GLU A 116 -1.42 14.29 -20.19
N SER A 117 -0.64 15.11 -20.90
CA SER A 117 -1.16 16.21 -21.72
C SER A 117 -1.86 15.74 -23.01
N SER A 118 -1.45 14.60 -23.55
CA SER A 118 -2.05 14.00 -24.76
C SER A 118 -3.15 12.96 -24.47
N HIS A 119 -3.45 12.70 -23.19
CA HIS A 119 -4.39 11.64 -22.76
C HIS A 119 -4.07 10.28 -23.39
N ALA A 120 -2.78 9.92 -23.45
CA ALA A 120 -2.35 8.73 -24.16
C ALA A 120 -2.48 7.44 -23.32
N ASP A 121 -3.20 6.44 -23.83
CA ASP A 121 -3.47 5.18 -23.12
C ASP A 121 -2.19 4.38 -22.81
N TRP A 122 -1.18 4.47 -23.68
CA TRP A 122 0.05 3.68 -23.59
C TRP A 122 0.83 3.93 -22.30
N ILE A 123 0.68 5.09 -21.66
CA ILE A 123 1.39 5.42 -20.40
C ILE A 123 1.07 4.38 -19.33
N SER A 124 -0.20 4.00 -19.22
CA SER A 124 -0.66 3.06 -18.21
C SER A 124 -0.08 1.65 -18.44
N SER A 125 0.11 1.27 -19.69
CA SER A 125 0.57 -0.07 -20.08
C SER A 125 2.09 -0.17 -20.12
N VAL A 126 2.79 0.89 -20.53
CA VAL A 126 4.25 0.89 -20.72
C VAL A 126 4.97 1.43 -19.50
N LEU A 127 4.48 2.53 -18.91
CA LEU A 127 5.10 3.19 -17.77
C LEU A 127 4.41 2.85 -16.44
N ALA A 128 3.26 2.16 -16.47
CA ALA A 128 2.45 1.90 -15.28
C ALA A 128 2.02 3.17 -14.53
N LEU A 129 1.98 4.33 -15.19
CA LEU A 129 1.60 5.61 -14.60
C LEU A 129 0.14 5.94 -14.91
N ASN A 130 -0.51 6.65 -13.99
CA ASN A 130 -1.85 7.19 -14.14
C ASN A 130 -2.04 8.33 -13.12
N ASN A 131 -3.27 8.86 -13.03
CA ASN A 131 -3.61 9.94 -12.10
C ASN A 131 -3.35 9.64 -10.60
N LYS A 132 -3.10 8.38 -10.22
CA LYS A 132 -2.75 7.95 -8.87
C LYS A 132 -1.29 7.48 -8.74
N THR A 133 -0.66 7.07 -9.83
CA THR A 133 0.74 6.60 -9.85
C THR A 133 1.57 7.57 -10.69
N LEU A 134 2.11 8.58 -10.00
CA LEU A 134 2.89 9.66 -10.62
C LEU A 134 4.38 9.41 -10.49
N THR A 135 5.16 9.96 -11.43
CA THR A 135 6.63 9.93 -11.36
C THR A 135 7.13 10.75 -10.17
N ARG A 136 8.00 10.15 -9.35
CA ARG A 136 8.68 10.82 -8.24
C ARG A 136 10.10 10.31 -8.12
N ASP A 137 11.05 11.22 -7.96
CA ASP A 137 12.41 10.84 -7.61
C ASP A 137 12.44 10.31 -6.17
N ASN A 138 12.83 9.04 -6.03
CA ASN A 138 12.95 8.37 -4.76
C ASN A 138 14.26 8.70 -4.01
N LYS A 139 15.13 9.55 -4.58
CA LYS A 139 16.47 9.91 -4.06
C LYS A 139 17.46 8.73 -4.01
N GLY A 140 17.18 7.66 -4.76
CA GLY A 140 18.07 6.51 -4.92
C GLY A 140 19.26 6.79 -5.85
N PRO A 141 20.02 5.76 -6.26
CA PRO A 141 19.56 4.37 -6.38
C PRO A 141 19.53 3.59 -5.06
N TYR A 142 18.62 2.62 -4.98
CA TYR A 142 18.53 1.63 -3.89
C TYR A 142 18.44 0.25 -4.51
N THR A 143 19.02 -0.76 -3.87
CA THR A 143 18.75 -2.15 -4.27
C THR A 143 17.29 -2.52 -3.97
N PRO A 144 16.70 -3.52 -4.65
CA PRO A 144 15.35 -3.98 -4.34
C PRO A 144 15.19 -4.37 -2.87
N HIS A 145 16.17 -5.08 -2.31
CA HIS A 145 16.19 -5.44 -0.89
C HIS A 145 16.17 -4.20 0.01
N GLN A 146 17.07 -3.23 -0.19
CA GLN A 146 17.09 -1.98 0.60
C GLN A 146 15.74 -1.23 0.53
N TYR A 147 15.12 -1.22 -0.66
CA TYR A 147 13.83 -0.57 -0.88
C TYR A 147 12.69 -1.24 -0.09
N LEU A 148 12.67 -2.58 -0.05
CA LEU A 148 11.67 -3.37 0.67
C LEU A 148 11.90 -3.37 2.20
N THR A 149 13.14 -3.52 2.65
CA THR A 149 13.51 -3.51 4.08
C THR A 149 13.18 -2.16 4.72
N LYS A 150 13.42 -1.03 4.02
CA LYS A 150 13.05 0.30 4.50
C LYS A 150 11.55 0.43 4.80
N ALA A 151 10.71 -0.30 4.05
CA ALA A 151 9.27 -0.32 4.22
C ALA A 151 8.78 -1.43 5.19
N LYS A 152 9.71 -2.24 5.75
CA LYS A 152 9.42 -3.47 6.51
C LYS A 152 8.49 -4.41 5.73
N TYR A 153 8.66 -4.44 4.41
CA TYR A 153 7.79 -5.21 3.50
C TYR A 153 8.45 -6.51 3.02
N GLU A 154 9.75 -6.68 3.27
CA GLU A 154 10.48 -7.94 3.05
C GLU A 154 9.83 -9.08 3.83
N ASP A 155 9.67 -8.93 5.14
CA ASP A 155 8.98 -9.90 6.00
C ASP A 155 7.56 -10.22 5.52
N VAL A 156 6.86 -9.27 4.89
CA VAL A 156 5.50 -9.47 4.38
C VAL A 156 5.50 -10.38 3.15
N ILE A 157 6.51 -10.26 2.28
CA ILE A 157 6.67 -11.07 1.07
C ILE A 157 7.16 -12.47 1.45
N GLU A 158 8.14 -12.55 2.34
CA GLU A 158 8.78 -13.81 2.72
C GLU A 158 8.00 -14.59 3.78
N ARG A 159 6.90 -14.03 4.31
CA ARG A 159 6.14 -14.68 5.38
C ARG A 159 5.58 -16.02 4.96
N ASP A 160 6.22 -17.08 5.42
CA ASP A 160 5.64 -18.41 5.45
C ASP A 160 4.57 -18.45 6.54
N VAL A 161 3.30 -18.51 6.12
CA VAL A 161 2.14 -18.55 7.03
C VAL A 161 1.80 -19.96 7.51
N LEU A 162 2.54 -20.98 7.06
CA LEU A 162 2.34 -22.38 7.39
C LEU A 162 3.68 -23.04 7.72
N GLU A 163 3.79 -23.61 8.93
CA GLU A 163 4.90 -24.47 9.32
C GLU A 163 4.42 -25.93 9.47
N PRO A 164 5.06 -26.90 8.77
CA PRO A 164 6.12 -26.73 7.77
C PRO A 164 5.59 -26.13 6.45
N ARG A 165 6.48 -25.45 5.71
CA ARG A 165 6.17 -24.88 4.40
C ARG A 165 5.65 -25.97 3.46
N ARG A 166 4.49 -25.73 2.84
CA ARG A 166 3.91 -26.66 1.86
C ARG A 166 4.48 -26.37 0.48
N MET A 167 4.97 -27.41 -0.20
CA MET A 167 5.51 -27.31 -1.55
C MET A 167 4.62 -28.05 -2.55
N VAL A 168 4.34 -27.41 -3.68
CA VAL A 168 3.73 -28.04 -4.85
C VAL A 168 4.85 -28.24 -5.88
N ARG A 169 5.09 -29.49 -6.27
CA ARG A 169 6.07 -29.83 -7.32
C ARG A 169 5.29 -30.07 -8.60
N MET A 170 5.51 -29.22 -9.60
CA MET A 170 4.90 -29.38 -10.92
C MET A 170 5.82 -30.26 -11.78
N CYS A 171 5.26 -31.31 -12.39
CA CYS A 171 6.01 -32.12 -13.36
C CYS A 171 5.96 -31.43 -14.72
N VAL A 172 7.11 -31.27 -15.34
CA VAL A 172 7.29 -30.63 -16.64
C VAL A 172 7.90 -31.64 -17.62
N THR A 173 7.65 -31.47 -18.91
CA THR A 173 7.95 -32.48 -19.94
C THR A 173 9.12 -32.12 -20.85
N SER A 174 9.64 -30.89 -20.74
CA SER A 174 10.79 -30.43 -21.52
C SER A 174 11.63 -29.43 -20.73
N GLU A 175 12.89 -29.25 -21.13
CA GLU A 175 13.80 -28.25 -20.54
C GLU A 175 13.29 -26.81 -20.68
N VAL A 176 12.41 -26.53 -21.65
CA VAL A 176 11.80 -25.19 -21.83
C VAL A 176 10.72 -24.93 -20.77
N GLU A 177 10.10 -25.99 -20.24
CA GLU A 177 9.09 -25.90 -19.20
C GLU A 177 9.68 -25.93 -17.78
N GLU A 178 10.93 -26.37 -17.62
CA GLU A 178 11.71 -26.35 -16.37
C GLU A 178 12.29 -24.96 -16.05
#